data_AF-A0A3S1YG83-F1
#
_entry.id   AF-A0A3S1YG83-F1
#
_cell.length_a   1.000
_cell.length_b   1.000
_cell.length_c   1.000
_cell.angle_alpha   90.00
_cell.angle_beta   90.00
_cell.angle_gamma   90.00
#
_symmetry.space_group_name_H-M   'P 1'
#
loop_
_entity.id
_entity.type
_entity.pdbx_description
1 polymer ?
#
loop_
_entity_poly.entity_id
_entity_poly.type
_entity_poly.pdbx_seq_one_letter_code
_entity_poly.pdbx_strand_id
1 'polypeptide(L)'
;MITRREALFGAAIGAAAVAALPAFSATVTKADIQGLPREKIKLVAPPFVHPHHQIAEGGPKILEFTMSIEEKPVVIDADGTKLNAMTYAGSIPGPLMVVHQDDYVELTLI
;
A
#
# COMPACT_ATOMS: atom_id res chain seq x y z
N MET A 1 42.76 -22.47 -20.51
CA MET A 1 42.10 -23.14 -19.38
C MET A 1 41.75 -22.07 -18.37
N ILE A 2 40.46 -21.82 -18.10
CA ILE A 2 40.01 -20.82 -17.13
C ILE A 2 40.25 -21.39 -15.73
N THR A 3 41.00 -20.67 -14.90
CA THR A 3 41.31 -21.09 -13.54
C THR A 3 40.22 -20.63 -12.56
N ARG A 4 40.04 -21.36 -11.46
CA ARG A 4 38.99 -21.07 -10.45
C ARG A 4 39.06 -19.65 -9.88
N ARG A 5 40.25 -19.03 -9.91
CA ARG A 5 40.47 -17.64 -9.46
C ARG A 5 39.93 -16.62 -10.46
N GLU A 6 40.05 -16.88 -11.76
CA GLU A 6 39.53 -16.01 -12.82
C GLU A 6 37.99 -16.06 -12.87
N ALA A 7 37.39 -17.21 -12.59
CA ALA A 7 35.94 -17.36 -12.48
C ALA A 7 35.34 -16.56 -11.31
N LEU A 8 36.05 -16.47 -10.18
CA LEU A 8 35.58 -15.74 -8.99
C LEU A 8 35.60 -14.22 -9.20
N PHE A 9 36.61 -13.69 -9.88
CA PHE A 9 36.65 -12.27 -10.24
C PHE A 9 35.59 -11.91 -11.30
N GLY A 10 35.33 -12.80 -12.26
CA GLY A 10 34.26 -12.61 -13.25
C GLY A 10 32.85 -12.58 -12.63
N ALA A 11 32.60 -13.44 -11.64
CA ALA A 11 31.31 -13.49 -10.93
C ALA A 11 31.08 -12.26 -10.03
N ALA A 12 32.14 -11.75 -9.37
CA ALA A 12 32.04 -10.56 -8.52
C ALA A 12 31.74 -9.28 -9.31
N ILE A 13 32.26 -9.15 -10.54
CA ILE A 13 32.01 -7.99 -11.40
C ILE A 13 30.60 -8.04 -12.00
N GLY A 14 30.10 -9.23 -12.36
CA GLY A 14 28.74 -9.40 -12.87
C GLY A 14 27.65 -9.09 -11.84
N ALA A 15 27.85 -9.45 -10.58
CA ALA A 15 26.89 -9.19 -9.50
C ALA A 15 26.82 -7.70 -9.10
N ALA A 16 27.95 -6.99 -9.12
CA ALA A 16 27.99 -5.56 -8.78
C ALA A 16 27.30 -4.67 -9.83
N ALA A 17 27.26 -5.09 -11.10
CA ALA A 17 26.64 -4.32 -12.18
C ALA A 17 25.10 -4.29 -12.11
N VAL A 18 24.45 -5.32 -11.54
CA VAL A 18 22.99 -5.37 -11.40
C VAL A 18 22.50 -4.53 -10.23
N ALA A 19 23.31 -4.38 -9.16
CA ALA A 19 22.96 -3.61 -7.98
C ALA A 19 23.05 -2.08 -8.18
N ALA A 20 23.65 -1.62 -9.28
CA ALA A 20 23.84 -0.20 -9.59
C ALA A 20 22.83 0.34 -10.62
N LEU A 21 21.86 -0.48 -11.05
CA LEU A 21 20.80 0.00 -11.93
C LEU A 21 19.90 0.95 -11.13
N PRO A 22 19.74 2.22 -11.55
CA PRO A 22 18.80 3.12 -10.90
C PRO A 22 17.41 2.50 -10.98
N ALA A 23 16.66 2.55 -9.87
CA ALA A 23 15.24 2.25 -9.90
C ALA A 23 14.59 3.20 -10.92
N PHE A 24 14.13 2.65 -12.04
CA PHE A 24 13.41 3.40 -13.05
C PHE A 24 12.08 3.84 -12.41
N SER A 25 12.05 5.06 -11.90
CA SER A 25 10.79 5.72 -11.55
C SER A 25 10.18 6.17 -12.88
N ALA A 26 9.18 5.44 -13.36
CA ALA A 26 8.43 5.84 -14.54
C ALA A 26 7.73 7.17 -14.23
N THR A 27 8.09 8.24 -14.96
CA THR A 27 7.34 9.50 -14.90
C THR A 27 5.97 9.27 -15.53
N VAL A 28 4.95 9.02 -14.71
CA VAL A 28 3.57 8.83 -15.16
C VAL A 28 2.98 10.18 -15.56
N THR A 29 2.47 10.29 -16.79
CA THR A 29 1.78 11.51 -17.22
C THR A 29 0.33 11.50 -16.76
N LYS A 30 -0.30 12.68 -16.61
CA LYS A 30 -1.73 12.78 -16.25
C LYS A 30 -2.65 12.03 -17.24
N ALA A 31 -2.25 11.91 -18.50
CA ALA A 31 -3.00 11.16 -19.52
C ALA A 31 -2.97 9.65 -19.23
N ASP A 32 -1.85 9.14 -18.71
CA ASP A 32 -1.68 7.72 -18.40
C ASP A 32 -2.55 7.27 -17.22
N ILE A 33 -2.78 8.17 -16.24
CA ILE A 33 -3.60 7.87 -15.04
C ILE A 33 -5.08 7.72 -15.39
N GLN A 34 -5.61 8.54 -16.30
CA GLN A 34 -7.04 8.49 -16.66
C GLN A 34 -7.46 7.19 -17.36
N GLY A 35 -6.50 6.46 -17.96
CA GLY A 35 -6.75 5.17 -18.60
C GLY A 35 -6.73 3.98 -17.63
N LEU A 36 -6.36 4.17 -16.37
CA LEU A 36 -6.23 3.07 -15.41
C LEU A 36 -7.60 2.55 -14.96
N PRO A 37 -7.72 1.23 -14.74
CA PRO A 37 -8.95 0.65 -14.18
C PRO A 37 -9.19 1.18 -12.77
N ARG A 38 -10.48 1.42 -12.46
CA ARG A 38 -10.94 1.87 -11.15
C ARG A 38 -11.66 0.76 -10.40
N GLU A 39 -11.35 0.62 -9.12
CA GLU A 39 -11.95 -0.40 -8.26
C GLU A 39 -12.38 0.20 -6.93
N LYS A 40 -13.67 0.05 -6.59
CA LYS A 40 -14.24 0.53 -5.32
C LYS A 40 -14.08 -0.51 -4.23
N ILE A 41 -13.36 -0.16 -3.17
CA ILE A 41 -13.11 -1.05 -2.05
C ILE A 41 -14.03 -0.74 -0.88
N LYS A 42 -14.68 -1.78 -0.35
CA LYS A 42 -15.46 -1.71 0.89
C LYS A 42 -14.58 -2.05 2.07
N LEU A 43 -14.30 -1.05 2.90
CA LEU A 43 -13.54 -1.21 4.14
C LEU A 43 -14.36 -1.96 5.20
N VAL A 44 -13.64 -2.65 6.09
CA VAL A 44 -14.21 -3.39 7.23
C VAL A 44 -13.53 -2.93 8.51
N ALA A 45 -14.22 -3.07 9.64
CA ALA A 45 -13.69 -2.66 10.93
C ALA A 45 -12.49 -3.54 11.35
N PRO A 46 -11.41 -2.96 11.91
CA PRO A 46 -10.34 -3.72 12.53
C PRO A 46 -10.85 -4.67 13.63
N PRO A 47 -10.18 -5.82 13.88
CA PRO A 47 -8.87 -6.23 13.34
C PRO A 47 -8.94 -6.90 11.97
N PHE A 48 -10.11 -6.96 11.34
CA PHE A 48 -10.26 -7.56 10.02
C PHE A 48 -9.77 -6.63 8.92
N VAL A 49 -9.44 -7.22 7.77
CA VAL A 49 -8.97 -6.52 6.58
C VAL A 49 -9.90 -6.85 5.43
N HIS A 50 -10.17 -5.88 4.55
CA HIS A 50 -11.03 -6.08 3.40
C HIS A 50 -10.44 -7.15 2.45
N PRO A 51 -11.27 -7.80 1.60
CA PRO A 51 -10.78 -8.75 0.61
C PRO A 51 -9.68 -8.13 -0.27
N HIS A 52 -8.60 -8.88 -0.48
CA HIS A 52 -7.47 -8.51 -1.34
C HIS A 52 -6.68 -9.76 -1.73
N HIS A 53 -5.83 -9.63 -2.74
CA HIS A 53 -4.92 -10.67 -3.19
C HIS A 53 -3.48 -10.30 -2.83
N GLN A 54 -2.69 -11.26 -2.35
CA GLN A 54 -1.29 -10.99 -1.98
C GLN A 54 -0.43 -10.68 -3.21
N ILE A 55 -0.67 -11.39 -4.31
CA ILE A 55 -0.05 -11.13 -5.61
C ILE A 55 -0.99 -10.22 -6.40
N ALA A 56 -0.43 -9.18 -7.04
CA ALA A 56 -1.20 -8.25 -7.85
C ALA A 56 -1.87 -8.97 -9.02
N GLU A 57 -3.16 -8.69 -9.22
CA GLU A 57 -3.93 -9.21 -10.35
C GLU A 57 -4.09 -8.13 -11.42
N GLY A 58 -3.32 -8.25 -12.50
CA GLY A 58 -3.30 -7.30 -13.60
C GLY A 58 -2.20 -6.24 -13.44
N GLY A 59 -2.37 -5.11 -14.15
CA GLY A 59 -1.51 -3.94 -14.03
C GLY A 59 -1.99 -2.96 -12.94
N PRO A 60 -1.33 -1.80 -12.82
CA PRO A 60 -1.69 -0.77 -11.85
C PRO A 60 -3.14 -0.32 -11.97
N LYS A 61 -3.76 0.00 -10.83
CA LYS A 61 -5.16 0.41 -10.72
C LYS A 61 -5.32 1.67 -9.87
N ILE A 62 -6.49 2.28 -9.98
CA ILE A 62 -6.95 3.31 -9.04
C ILE A 62 -7.93 2.64 -8.06
N LEU A 63 -7.53 2.54 -6.79
CA LEU A 63 -8.33 1.96 -5.72
C LEU A 63 -9.05 3.08 -4.96
N GLU A 64 -10.38 3.07 -5.07
CA GLU A 64 -11.27 4.07 -4.51
C GLU A 64 -11.72 3.64 -3.11
N PHE A 65 -11.43 4.48 -2.12
CA PHE A 65 -11.83 4.29 -0.72
C PHE A 65 -12.73 5.43 -0.26
N THR A 66 -13.64 5.14 0.66
CA THR A 66 -14.45 6.16 1.33
C THR A 66 -14.41 5.96 2.83
N MET A 67 -14.08 7.02 3.57
CA MET A 67 -14.08 7.04 5.03
C MET A 67 -14.81 8.28 5.52
N SER A 68 -15.63 8.12 6.57
CA SER A 68 -16.23 9.23 7.28
C SER A 68 -15.52 9.45 8.61
N ILE A 69 -15.28 10.70 8.98
CA ILE A 69 -14.75 11.09 10.28
C ILE A 69 -15.90 11.12 11.29
N GLU A 70 -15.74 10.40 12.38
CA GLU A 70 -16.71 10.38 13.48
C GLU A 70 -16.04 10.83 14.78
N GLU A 71 -16.58 11.88 15.39
CA GLU A 71 -16.26 12.29 16.76
C GLU A 71 -17.24 11.63 17.74
N LYS A 72 -16.75 10.81 18.67
CA LYS A 72 -17.59 10.15 19.67
C LYS A 72 -16.85 9.79 20.96
N PRO A 73 -17.53 9.79 22.12
CA PRO A 73 -16.95 9.27 23.34
C PRO A 73 -16.79 7.74 23.27
N VAL A 74 -15.61 7.24 23.64
CA VAL A 74 -15.29 5.82 23.73
C VAL A 74 -14.79 5.49 25.13
N VAL A 75 -15.29 4.41 25.72
CA VAL A 75 -14.80 3.89 27.01
C VAL A 75 -13.56 3.04 26.75
N ILE A 76 -12.45 3.32 27.44
CA ILE A 76 -11.14 2.71 27.14
C ILE A 76 -10.64 1.75 28.22
N ASP A 77 -11.26 1.72 29.39
CA ASP A 77 -10.89 0.86 30.50
C ASP A 77 -12.12 0.38 31.30
N ALA A 78 -11.88 -0.50 32.28
CA ALA A 78 -12.92 -1.03 33.15
C ALA A 78 -13.46 -0.01 34.17
N ASP A 79 -12.73 1.08 34.41
CA ASP A 79 -13.10 2.13 35.35
C ASP A 79 -14.05 3.16 34.73
N GLY A 80 -14.31 3.04 33.42
CA GLY A 80 -15.25 3.89 32.69
C GLY A 80 -14.63 5.19 32.20
N THR A 81 -13.30 5.29 32.12
CA THR A 81 -12.61 6.44 31.55
C THR A 81 -13.05 6.66 30.11
N LYS A 82 -13.45 7.90 29.79
CA LYS A 82 -13.96 8.28 28.47
C LYS A 82 -12.93 9.08 27.71
N LEU A 83 -12.64 8.65 26.49
CA LEU A 83 -11.90 9.39 25.48
C LEU A 83 -12.88 10.05 24.51
N ASN A 84 -12.75 11.35 24.27
CA ASN A 84 -13.40 12.00 23.13
C ASN A 84 -12.62 11.64 21.86
N ALA A 85 -13.01 10.56 21.21
CA ALA A 85 -12.28 10.02 20.09
C ALA A 85 -12.66 10.71 18.78
N MET A 86 -11.65 10.99 17.97
CA MET A 86 -11.79 11.39 16.57
C MET A 86 -11.37 10.18 15.73
N THR A 87 -12.31 9.59 14.99
CA THR A 87 -12.14 8.25 14.41
C THR A 87 -12.35 8.27 12.91
N TYR A 88 -11.61 7.43 12.17
CA TYR A 88 -11.85 7.19 10.75
C TYR A 88 -12.74 5.96 10.60
N ALA A 89 -13.86 6.13 9.92
CA ALA A 89 -14.92 5.12 9.77
C ALA A 89 -15.42 4.55 11.11
N GLY A 90 -15.43 5.37 12.16
CA GLY A 90 -16.02 5.01 13.45
C GLY A 90 -15.21 4.03 14.30
N SER A 91 -13.99 3.63 13.91
CA SER A 91 -13.15 2.69 14.67
C SER A 91 -11.84 3.32 15.15
N ILE A 92 -11.27 2.75 16.22
CA ILE A 92 -9.91 3.05 16.70
C ILE A 92 -9.12 1.74 16.72
N PRO A 93 -8.08 1.58 15.89
CA PRO A 93 -7.69 2.45 14.78
C PRO A 93 -8.72 2.48 13.64
N GLY A 94 -8.51 3.34 12.64
CA GLY A 94 -9.28 3.30 11.39
C GLY A 94 -9.04 2.00 10.60
N PRO A 95 -9.90 1.67 9.62
CA PRO A 95 -9.72 0.50 8.76
C PRO A 95 -8.39 0.47 8.02
N LEU A 96 -7.83 -0.73 7.82
CA LEU A 96 -6.62 -0.92 7.02
C LEU A 96 -6.96 -0.89 5.52
N MET A 97 -6.26 -0.05 4.75
CA MET A 97 -6.31 -0.04 3.28
C MET A 97 -5.13 -0.85 2.73
N VAL A 98 -5.39 -1.82 1.86
CA VAL A 98 -4.37 -2.64 1.20
C VAL A 98 -4.39 -2.37 -0.31
N VAL A 99 -3.23 -2.00 -0.85
CA VAL A 99 -2.98 -1.74 -2.28
C VAL A 99 -1.66 -2.37 -2.71
N HIS A 100 -1.44 -2.54 -4.01
CA HIS A 100 -0.15 -2.99 -4.54
C HIS A 100 0.77 -1.81 -4.84
N GLN A 101 2.06 -2.11 -5.03
CA GLN A 101 3.02 -1.11 -5.49
C GLN A 101 2.59 -0.56 -6.86
N ASP A 102 2.77 0.74 -7.07
CA ASP A 102 2.42 1.49 -8.29
C ASP A 102 0.91 1.70 -8.52
N ASP A 103 0.04 1.18 -7.64
CA ASP A 103 -1.38 1.57 -7.59
C ASP A 103 -1.56 3.01 -7.10
N TYR A 104 -2.71 3.58 -7.43
CA TYR A 104 -3.15 4.88 -6.95
C TYR A 104 -4.23 4.72 -5.88
N VAL A 105 -4.05 5.40 -4.74
CA VAL A 105 -5.07 5.50 -3.69
C VAL A 105 -5.91 6.75 -3.94
N GLU A 106 -7.20 6.56 -4.21
CA GLU A 106 -8.18 7.63 -4.33
C GLU A 106 -9.10 7.62 -3.09
N LEU A 107 -8.78 8.43 -2.09
CA LEU A 107 -9.54 8.52 -0.84
C LEU A 107 -10.56 9.66 -0.90
N THR A 108 -11.83 9.31 -0.74
CA THR A 108 -12.89 10.25 -0.36
C THR A 108 -13.00 10.28 1.16
N LEU A 109 -12.67 11.42 1.77
CA LEU A 109 -12.77 11.64 3.21
C LEU A 109 -13.91 12.63 3.49
N ILE A 110 -14.86 12.24 4.34
CA ILE A 110 -16.09 12.98 4.65
C ILE A 110 -16.14 13.36 6.12
#